data_AF-A0A7V9SA72-F1
#
_entry.id   AF-A0A7V9SA72-F1
#
_cell.length_a   1.000
_cell.length_b   1.000
_cell.length_c   1.000
_cell.angle_alpha   90.00
_cell.angle_beta   90.00
_cell.angle_gamma   90.00
#
_symmetry.space_group_name_H-M   'P 1'
#
loop_
_entity.id
_entity.type
_entity.pdbx_description
1 polymer ?
#
loop_
_entity_poly.entity_id
_entity_poly.type
_entity_poly.pdbx_seq_one_letter_code
_entity_poly.pdbx_strand_id
1 'polypeptide(L)'
;MGWMQVGKAEKKAATGKAEEFVLPPLHLVLVEEPEAHLHAQVQQVFIRKAYDILRKHDALGKNTGFSTQLIVSTHSSHIAHECEFACLRYFRRLQAREKGHVPTSTVVNLSEVFGTENETAKFVRRYLKATHCDLFFADAAILVEGAAERMLVPHFIAKHYAFLHARYLTILEIGGSHAQKLRDLIEHLGLLTLVITDLDAGGTDGSAIQPAIGAGQMTNNPTLKDWLPGKSTIDELLAASAADKVKTDIDLFAVRVAYQMPISRPNNETALPYTFEDALIFENFETFKTIKGTGLIGKARAAVNSGKTTVEIGADLFNALRSGEKAKFALDLLFNQSPGMLNVPNYIAEGLAWLEVELKQKQIEVIPVAVAAAAIGVTA
;
A
#
# COMPACT_ATOMS: atom_id res chain seq x y z
N MET A 1 11.75 -17.85 -37.52
CA MET A 1 11.26 -17.05 -38.66
C MET A 1 11.09 -15.63 -38.17
N GLY A 2 11.89 -14.68 -38.66
CA GLY A 2 11.59 -13.26 -38.43
C GLY A 2 10.34 -12.90 -39.21
N TRP A 3 9.36 -12.26 -38.57
CA TRP A 3 8.12 -11.84 -39.21
C TRP A 3 8.36 -10.87 -40.39
N MET A 4 9.51 -10.19 -40.39
CA MET A 4 10.14 -9.61 -41.57
C MET A 4 11.26 -10.52 -42.06
N GLN A 5 11.09 -11.05 -43.26
CA GLN A 5 12.11 -11.87 -43.91
C GLN A 5 13.28 -10.98 -44.33
N VAL A 6 14.51 -11.39 -44.00
CA VAL A 6 15.74 -10.68 -44.39
C VAL A 6 16.69 -11.63 -45.14
N GLY A 7 17.46 -11.11 -46.09
CA GLY A 7 18.56 -11.84 -46.73
C GLY A 7 18.11 -12.88 -47.76
N LYS A 8 18.52 -14.17 -47.61
CA LYS A 8 18.20 -15.22 -48.60
C LYS A 8 16.70 -15.54 -48.69
N ALA A 9 15.93 -15.27 -47.63
CA ALA A 9 14.48 -15.46 -47.61
C ALA A 9 13.74 -14.39 -48.42
N GLU A 10 14.16 -13.12 -48.28
CA GLU A 10 13.70 -11.98 -49.09
C GLU A 10 13.93 -12.22 -50.59
N LYS A 11 15.11 -12.75 -50.96
CA LYS A 11 15.44 -13.07 -52.36
C LYS A 11 14.62 -14.22 -52.95
N LYS A 12 14.14 -15.17 -52.14
CA LYS A 12 13.24 -16.25 -52.58
C LYS A 12 11.83 -15.74 -52.88
N ALA A 13 11.35 -14.74 -52.13
CA ALA A 13 10.09 -14.06 -52.45
C ALA A 13 10.18 -13.28 -53.78
N ALA A 14 11.35 -12.67 -54.06
CA ALA A 14 11.57 -11.88 -55.27
C ALA A 14 11.77 -12.71 -56.58
N THR A 15 12.01 -14.03 -56.51
CA THR A 15 12.44 -14.85 -57.66
C THR A 15 11.35 -15.75 -58.27
N GLY A 16 10.07 -15.50 -58.00
CA GLY A 16 9.01 -15.79 -58.97
C GLY A 16 8.22 -17.09 -58.86
N LYS A 17 8.04 -17.69 -57.67
CA LYS A 17 7.01 -18.73 -57.43
C LYS A 17 6.44 -18.73 -55.98
N ALA A 18 6.33 -17.57 -55.36
CA ALA A 18 5.62 -17.43 -54.09
C ALA A 18 4.60 -16.30 -54.24
N GLU A 19 3.37 -16.54 -53.77
CA GLU A 19 2.32 -15.53 -53.62
C GLU A 19 2.94 -14.21 -53.14
N GLU A 20 2.54 -13.08 -53.75
CA GLU A 20 2.96 -11.73 -53.36
C GLU A 20 2.96 -11.61 -51.84
N PHE A 21 4.15 -11.59 -51.24
CA PHE A 21 4.28 -11.47 -49.80
C PHE A 21 3.93 -10.03 -49.40
N VAL A 22 2.64 -9.78 -49.19
CA VAL A 22 2.12 -8.51 -48.69
C VAL A 22 2.39 -8.46 -47.19
N LEU A 23 3.25 -7.53 -46.77
CA LEU A 23 3.44 -7.23 -45.36
C LEU A 23 2.10 -6.78 -44.77
N PRO A 24 1.55 -7.50 -43.77
CA PRO A 24 0.30 -7.08 -43.14
C PRO A 24 0.49 -5.68 -42.50
N PRO A 25 -0.45 -4.75 -42.69
CA PRO A 25 -0.36 -3.42 -42.11
C PRO A 25 -0.41 -3.42 -40.58
N LEU A 26 -0.91 -4.51 -39.96
CA LEU A 26 -0.95 -4.70 -38.52
C LEU A 26 -0.11 -5.92 -38.13
N HIS A 27 0.84 -5.70 -37.22
CA HIS A 27 1.61 -6.74 -36.56
C HIS A 27 1.27 -6.75 -35.06
N LEU A 28 0.66 -7.84 -34.60
CA LEU A 28 0.31 -8.05 -33.20
C LEU A 28 1.24 -9.09 -32.60
N VAL A 29 1.94 -8.71 -31.52
CA VAL A 29 2.81 -9.60 -30.75
C VAL A 29 2.22 -9.76 -29.35
N LEU A 30 1.95 -11.02 -28.99
CA LEU A 30 1.45 -11.41 -27.69
C LEU A 30 2.59 -12.15 -26.97
N VAL A 31 2.94 -11.70 -25.77
CA VAL A 31 3.94 -12.37 -24.92
C VAL A 31 3.29 -12.67 -23.58
N GLU A 32 3.25 -13.94 -23.24
CA GLU A 32 2.71 -14.40 -21.97
C GLU A 32 3.84 -14.60 -20.97
N GLU A 33 3.71 -13.96 -19.80
CA GLU A 33 4.61 -14.11 -18.63
C GLU A 33 6.10 -14.16 -19.00
N PRO A 34 6.66 -13.12 -19.66
CA PRO A 34 8.06 -13.13 -20.07
C PRO A 34 9.04 -13.21 -18.90
N GLU A 35 8.59 -12.97 -17.67
CA GLU A 35 9.36 -13.13 -16.45
C GLU A 35 9.70 -14.58 -16.08
N ALA A 36 9.03 -15.56 -16.68
CA ALA A 36 9.28 -16.98 -16.42
C ALA A 36 10.77 -17.30 -16.63
N HIS A 37 11.46 -17.69 -15.56
CA HIS A 37 12.89 -18.00 -15.52
C HIS A 37 13.85 -16.82 -15.82
N LEU A 38 13.39 -15.58 -15.81
CA LEU A 38 14.25 -14.39 -15.95
C LEU A 38 14.52 -13.73 -14.61
N HIS A 39 15.79 -13.36 -14.38
CA HIS A 39 16.15 -12.48 -13.27
C HIS A 39 15.49 -11.10 -13.43
N ALA A 40 15.12 -10.45 -12.31
CA ALA A 40 14.40 -9.16 -12.28
C ALA A 40 14.99 -8.09 -13.22
N GLN A 41 16.31 -7.93 -13.22
CA GLN A 41 16.99 -6.98 -14.11
C GLN A 41 16.79 -7.29 -15.61
N VAL A 42 16.74 -8.56 -15.98
CA VAL A 42 16.52 -8.99 -17.37
C VAL A 42 15.08 -8.72 -17.78
N GLN A 43 14.11 -8.90 -16.86
CA GLN A 43 12.71 -8.57 -17.10
C GLN A 43 12.55 -7.08 -17.47
N GLN A 44 13.22 -6.19 -16.75
CA GLN A 44 13.23 -4.75 -17.03
C GLN A 44 13.87 -4.43 -18.39
N VAL A 45 15.02 -5.05 -18.69
CA VAL A 45 15.69 -4.86 -19.98
C VAL A 45 14.83 -5.37 -21.14
N PHE A 46 14.16 -6.50 -20.95
CA PHE A 46 13.28 -7.10 -21.94
C PHE A 46 12.17 -6.13 -22.33
N ILE A 47 11.36 -5.66 -21.38
CA ILE A 47 10.20 -4.81 -21.70
C ILE A 47 10.63 -3.46 -22.29
N ARG A 48 11.74 -2.90 -21.81
CA ARG A 48 12.32 -1.65 -22.34
C ARG A 48 12.82 -1.77 -23.79
N LYS A 49 13.18 -2.97 -24.25
CA LYS A 49 13.76 -3.20 -25.59
C LYS A 49 12.86 -3.95 -26.55
N ALA A 50 11.90 -4.73 -26.06
CA ALA A 50 11.07 -5.62 -26.87
C ALA A 50 10.38 -4.85 -28.01
N TYR A 51 9.72 -3.73 -27.71
CA TYR A 51 9.04 -2.94 -28.71
C TYR A 51 9.99 -2.33 -29.75
N ASP A 52 11.11 -1.74 -29.31
CA ASP A 52 12.13 -1.17 -30.20
C ASP A 52 12.72 -2.22 -31.15
N ILE A 53 12.96 -3.44 -30.64
CA ILE A 53 13.50 -4.56 -31.44
C ILE A 53 12.52 -4.96 -32.53
N LEU A 54 11.21 -5.03 -32.21
CA LEU A 54 10.19 -5.34 -33.19
C LEU A 54 10.15 -4.28 -34.31
N ARG A 55 10.36 -3.01 -33.98
CA ARG A 55 10.32 -1.88 -34.93
C ARG A 55 11.66 -1.57 -35.63
N LYS A 56 12.73 -2.34 -35.36
CA LYS A 56 14.11 -2.00 -35.80
C LYS A 56 14.33 -2.04 -37.32
N HIS A 57 13.44 -2.67 -38.08
CA HIS A 57 13.61 -2.81 -39.52
C HIS A 57 13.33 -1.50 -40.28
N ASP A 58 14.16 -1.21 -41.28
CA ASP A 58 14.14 0.07 -42.01
C ASP A 58 12.77 0.39 -42.62
N ALA A 59 12.03 -0.64 -43.06
CA ALA A 59 10.68 -0.49 -43.63
C ALA A 59 9.59 -0.04 -42.63
N LEU A 60 9.81 -0.25 -41.32
CA LEU A 60 8.82 0.06 -40.26
C LEU A 60 9.05 1.39 -39.58
N GLY A 61 10.30 1.90 -39.57
CA GLY A 61 10.77 2.95 -38.68
C GLY A 61 9.81 4.14 -38.54
N LYS A 62 9.84 5.08 -39.49
CA LYS A 62 8.92 6.25 -39.52
C LYS A 62 7.67 6.01 -40.36
N ASN A 63 7.49 4.81 -40.91
CA ASN A 63 6.40 4.51 -41.82
C ASN A 63 5.09 4.33 -41.03
N THR A 64 4.11 5.19 -41.30
CA THR A 64 2.79 5.14 -40.66
C THR A 64 1.85 4.11 -41.27
N GLY A 65 2.21 3.53 -42.43
CA GLY A 65 1.43 2.48 -43.08
C GLY A 65 1.49 1.11 -42.37
N PHE A 66 2.41 0.94 -41.42
CA PHE A 66 2.57 -0.27 -40.63
C PHE A 66 2.45 0.02 -39.14
N SER A 67 1.63 -0.76 -38.44
CA SER A 67 1.39 -0.67 -37.01
C SER A 67 1.92 -1.93 -36.32
N THR A 68 2.64 -1.75 -35.22
CA THR A 68 3.07 -2.86 -34.34
C THR A 68 2.49 -2.64 -32.96
N GLN A 69 1.83 -3.66 -32.42
CA GLN A 69 1.32 -3.69 -31.06
C GLN A 69 1.97 -4.84 -30.30
N LEU A 70 2.49 -4.54 -29.11
CA LEU A 70 3.03 -5.52 -28.18
C LEU A 70 2.11 -5.58 -26.97
N ILE A 71 1.51 -6.74 -26.72
CA ILE A 71 0.69 -7.01 -25.55
C ILE A 71 1.44 -8.02 -24.70
N VAL A 72 1.61 -7.70 -23.42
CA VAL A 72 2.34 -8.53 -22.46
C VAL A 72 1.41 -8.80 -21.28
N SER A 73 1.20 -10.07 -20.95
CA SER A 73 0.67 -10.44 -19.63
C SER A 73 1.84 -10.65 -18.66
N THR A 74 1.67 -10.19 -17.42
CA THR A 74 2.74 -10.21 -16.40
C THR A 74 2.14 -10.23 -15.00
N HIS A 75 2.74 -11.04 -14.14
CA HIS A 75 2.62 -10.99 -12.68
C HIS A 75 3.82 -10.29 -12.01
N SER A 76 4.84 -9.92 -12.79
CA SER A 76 6.02 -9.21 -12.28
C SER A 76 5.79 -7.71 -12.05
N SER A 77 6.07 -7.27 -10.82
CA SER A 77 6.14 -5.84 -10.48
C SER A 77 7.32 -5.13 -11.15
N HIS A 78 8.39 -5.86 -11.49
CA HIS A 78 9.54 -5.29 -12.21
C HIS A 78 9.21 -4.94 -13.66
N ILE A 79 8.35 -5.71 -14.32
CA ILE A 79 7.87 -5.38 -15.67
C ILE A 79 6.91 -4.20 -15.61
N ALA A 80 5.94 -4.23 -14.68
CA ALA A 80 4.98 -3.15 -14.49
C ALA A 80 5.68 -1.79 -14.22
N HIS A 81 6.78 -1.82 -13.46
CA HIS A 81 7.60 -0.64 -13.15
C HIS A 81 8.17 0.08 -14.39
N GLU A 82 8.64 -0.67 -15.38
CA GLU A 82 9.24 -0.09 -16.59
C GLU A 82 8.19 0.43 -17.58
N CYS A 83 6.94 0.03 -17.44
CA CYS A 83 5.84 0.48 -18.30
C CYS A 83 5.34 1.88 -17.91
N GLU A 84 4.74 2.57 -18.88
CA GLU A 84 3.93 3.75 -18.57
C GLU A 84 2.55 3.32 -18.06
N PHE A 85 2.00 4.02 -17.06
CA PHE A 85 0.67 3.71 -16.52
C PHE A 85 -0.42 3.72 -17.59
N ALA A 86 -0.30 4.56 -18.62
CA ALA A 86 -1.24 4.59 -19.73
C ALA A 86 -1.34 3.24 -20.48
N CYS A 87 -0.26 2.45 -20.48
CA CYS A 87 -0.19 1.13 -21.10
C CYS A 87 -0.66 -0.01 -20.18
N LEU A 88 -0.86 0.25 -18.89
CA LEU A 88 -1.23 -0.77 -17.93
C LEU A 88 -2.75 -1.01 -17.91
N ARG A 89 -3.13 -2.28 -17.97
CA ARG A 89 -4.50 -2.77 -17.81
C ARG A 89 -4.49 -3.76 -16.66
N TYR A 90 -5.12 -3.38 -15.56
CA TYR A 90 -5.14 -4.18 -14.35
C TYR A 90 -6.38 -5.07 -14.34
N PHE A 91 -6.16 -6.39 -14.34
CA PHE A 91 -7.24 -7.36 -14.26
C PHE A 91 -7.56 -7.62 -12.79
N ARG A 92 -8.62 -6.98 -12.30
CA ARG A 92 -9.10 -7.17 -10.94
C ARG A 92 -10.10 -8.32 -10.91
N ARG A 93 -9.78 -9.35 -10.13
CA ARG A 93 -10.71 -10.45 -9.87
C ARG A 93 -11.85 -9.96 -8.96
N LEU A 94 -13.08 -10.14 -9.42
CA LEU A 94 -14.31 -9.97 -8.66
C LEU A 94 -14.81 -11.34 -8.25
N GLN A 95 -15.12 -11.50 -6.97
CA GLN A 95 -15.54 -12.80 -6.46
C GLN A 95 -17.03 -13.04 -6.69
N ALA A 96 -17.41 -14.31 -6.66
CA ALA A 96 -18.79 -14.71 -6.79
C ALA A 96 -19.56 -14.33 -5.52
N ARG A 97 -20.50 -13.38 -5.64
CA ARG A 97 -21.27 -12.84 -4.49
C ARG A 97 -22.22 -13.85 -3.86
N GLU A 98 -22.55 -14.92 -4.58
CA GLU A 98 -23.48 -15.95 -4.13
C GLU A 98 -22.98 -17.33 -4.53
N LYS A 99 -23.32 -18.34 -3.72
CA LYS A 99 -23.03 -19.75 -4.03
C LYS A 99 -23.60 -20.11 -5.41
N GLY A 100 -22.73 -20.53 -6.32
CA GLY A 100 -23.09 -20.94 -7.69
C GLY A 100 -22.78 -19.91 -8.77
N HIS A 101 -22.40 -18.68 -8.42
CA HIS A 101 -21.88 -17.71 -9.39
C HIS A 101 -20.40 -17.98 -9.71
N VAL A 102 -20.00 -17.67 -10.93
CA VAL A 102 -18.59 -17.79 -11.36
C VAL A 102 -17.87 -16.48 -11.00
N PRO A 103 -16.68 -16.53 -10.39
CA PRO A 103 -15.85 -15.34 -10.23
C PRO A 103 -15.61 -14.66 -11.57
N THR A 104 -15.77 -13.34 -11.63
CA THR A 104 -15.54 -12.54 -12.84
C THR A 104 -14.27 -11.71 -12.68
N SER A 105 -13.84 -11.05 -13.74
CA SER A 105 -12.77 -10.06 -13.67
C SER A 105 -13.24 -8.77 -14.31
N THR A 106 -12.88 -7.65 -13.71
CA THR A 106 -13.02 -6.33 -14.32
C THR A 106 -11.65 -5.80 -14.73
N VAL A 107 -11.61 -5.03 -15.81
CA VAL A 107 -10.38 -4.42 -16.30
C VAL A 107 -10.37 -2.97 -15.86
N VAL A 108 -9.41 -2.64 -15.00
CA VAL A 108 -9.16 -1.28 -14.55
C VAL A 108 -8.13 -0.65 -15.49
N ASN A 109 -8.54 0.42 -16.16
CA ASN A 109 -7.64 1.18 -17.03
C ASN A 109 -6.86 2.21 -16.20
N LEU A 110 -5.54 2.03 -16.09
CA LEU A 110 -4.70 2.93 -15.31
C LEU A 110 -4.42 4.26 -16.01
N SER A 111 -4.80 4.43 -17.29
CA SER A 111 -4.78 5.75 -17.93
C SER A 111 -5.85 6.68 -17.38
N GLU A 112 -6.90 6.16 -16.75
CA GLU A 112 -8.04 6.93 -16.25
C GLU A 112 -7.85 7.36 -14.78
N VAL A 113 -7.02 6.64 -14.02
CA VAL A 113 -6.66 6.98 -12.62
C VAL A 113 -6.04 8.37 -12.53
N PHE A 114 -5.24 8.70 -13.55
CA PHE A 114 -4.50 9.94 -13.65
C PHE A 114 -5.12 10.73 -14.79
N GLY A 115 -6.15 11.53 -14.50
CA GLY A 115 -6.80 12.40 -15.49
C GLY A 115 -5.85 13.43 -16.11
N THR A 116 -6.38 14.60 -16.53
CA THR A 116 -5.55 15.72 -17.02
C THR A 116 -4.42 16.03 -16.05
N GLU A 117 -3.18 16.13 -16.55
CA GLU A 117 -1.93 16.28 -15.77
C GLU A 117 -2.01 17.33 -14.65
N ASN A 118 -2.44 16.92 -13.45
CA ASN A 118 -2.37 17.73 -12.23
C ASN A 118 -1.19 17.26 -11.37
N GLU A 119 -0.79 18.09 -10.40
CA GLU A 119 0.38 17.78 -9.56
C GLU A 119 0.19 16.51 -8.70
N THR A 120 -1.06 16.16 -8.35
CA THR A 120 -1.38 14.89 -7.67
C THR A 120 -1.08 13.69 -8.56
N ALA A 121 -1.52 13.71 -9.83
CA ALA A 121 -1.22 12.65 -10.78
C ALA A 121 0.30 12.48 -11.02
N LYS A 122 1.05 13.58 -11.10
CA LYS A 122 2.51 13.53 -11.19
C LYS A 122 3.14 12.95 -9.92
N PHE A 123 2.66 13.35 -8.74
CA PHE A 123 3.12 12.81 -7.46
C PHE A 123 2.91 11.30 -7.41
N VAL A 124 1.68 10.82 -7.64
CA VAL A 124 1.37 9.39 -7.57
C VAL A 124 2.14 8.61 -8.64
N ARG A 125 2.25 9.12 -9.88
CA ARG A 125 3.05 8.47 -10.94
C ARG A 125 4.52 8.34 -10.53
N ARG A 126 5.12 9.38 -9.96
CA ARG A 126 6.52 9.36 -9.52
C ARG A 126 6.71 8.47 -8.30
N TYR A 127 5.77 8.54 -7.35
CA TYR A 127 5.80 7.77 -6.11
C TYR A 127 5.65 6.26 -6.38
N LEU A 128 4.64 5.84 -7.15
CA LEU A 128 4.47 4.43 -7.53
C LEU A 128 5.66 3.88 -8.33
N LYS A 129 6.22 4.67 -9.24
CA LYS A 129 7.43 4.29 -9.98
C LYS A 129 8.64 4.20 -9.05
N ALA A 130 8.80 5.09 -8.08
CA ALA A 130 9.98 5.08 -7.23
C ALA A 130 10.03 3.87 -6.28
N THR A 131 8.88 3.39 -5.81
CA THR A 131 8.90 2.50 -4.63
C THR A 131 7.96 1.30 -4.68
N HIS A 132 6.83 1.28 -5.41
CA HIS A 132 5.78 0.28 -5.12
C HIS A 132 4.88 -0.11 -6.31
N CYS A 133 5.41 -0.76 -7.36
CA CYS A 133 4.56 -1.50 -8.30
C CYS A 133 3.97 -2.79 -7.68
N ASP A 134 4.46 -3.20 -6.51
CA ASP A 134 3.92 -4.32 -5.73
C ASP A 134 2.46 -4.08 -5.32
N LEU A 135 2.02 -2.82 -5.23
CA LEU A 135 0.63 -2.45 -4.94
C LEU A 135 -0.36 -3.11 -5.90
N PHE A 136 0.00 -3.30 -7.18
CA PHE A 136 -0.87 -3.92 -8.18
C PHE A 136 -1.06 -5.42 -7.97
N PHE A 137 -0.22 -6.05 -7.16
CA PHE A 137 -0.26 -7.49 -6.90
C PHE A 137 -0.61 -7.80 -5.44
N ALA A 138 -0.90 -6.77 -4.65
CA ALA A 138 -1.18 -6.90 -3.23
C ALA A 138 -2.59 -7.48 -2.98
N ASP A 139 -2.71 -8.36 -1.98
CA ASP A 139 -3.99 -8.76 -1.42
C ASP A 139 -4.68 -7.57 -0.73
N ALA A 140 -3.86 -6.74 -0.05
CA ALA A 140 -4.23 -5.49 0.59
C ALA A 140 -3.02 -4.56 0.78
N ALA A 141 -3.30 -3.26 0.92
CA ALA A 141 -2.29 -2.25 1.22
C ALA A 141 -2.40 -1.73 2.66
N ILE A 142 -1.25 -1.39 3.24
CA ILE A 142 -1.15 -0.64 4.50
C ILE A 142 -0.37 0.63 4.20
N LEU A 143 -1.05 1.77 4.24
CA LEU A 143 -0.43 3.08 4.10
C LEU A 143 0.00 3.55 5.49
N VAL A 144 1.28 3.85 5.66
CA VAL A 144 1.82 4.38 6.93
C VAL A 144 2.40 5.76 6.71
N GLU A 145 2.28 6.60 7.73
CA GLU A 145 2.72 7.99 7.66
C GLU A 145 4.25 8.14 7.62
N GLY A 146 4.97 7.41 8.46
CA GLY A 146 6.41 7.56 8.63
C GLY A 146 7.21 6.26 8.67
N ALA A 147 8.53 6.46 8.77
CA ALA A 147 9.50 5.37 8.81
C ALA A 147 9.38 4.50 10.07
N ALA A 148 8.93 5.06 11.20
CA ALA A 148 8.81 4.33 12.46
C ALA A 148 7.79 3.20 12.33
N GLU A 149 6.61 3.51 11.80
CA GLU A 149 5.54 2.57 11.51
C GLU A 149 5.97 1.57 10.44
N ARG A 150 6.61 2.03 9.34
CA ARG A 150 7.10 1.13 8.29
C ARG A 150 8.06 0.07 8.85
N MET A 151 8.84 0.42 9.85
CA MET A 151 9.78 -0.50 10.50
C MET A 151 9.11 -1.42 11.51
N LEU A 152 8.16 -0.93 12.31
CA LEU A 152 7.59 -1.68 13.43
C LEU A 152 6.33 -2.48 13.09
N VAL A 153 5.45 -1.96 12.23
CA VAL A 153 4.20 -2.63 11.82
C VAL A 153 4.43 -4.03 11.22
N PRO A 154 5.44 -4.28 10.35
CA PRO A 154 5.72 -5.64 9.86
C PRO A 154 5.99 -6.65 10.98
N HIS A 155 6.66 -6.22 12.05
CA HIS A 155 6.97 -7.08 13.19
C HIS A 155 5.73 -7.39 14.02
N PHE A 156 4.84 -6.41 14.19
CA PHE A 156 3.55 -6.62 14.84
C PHE A 156 2.69 -7.63 14.08
N ILE A 157 2.63 -7.51 12.75
CA ILE A 157 1.93 -8.45 11.88
C ILE A 157 2.53 -9.85 12.04
N ALA A 158 3.85 -9.98 11.92
CA ALA A 158 4.52 -11.27 11.99
C ALA A 158 4.31 -11.98 13.34
N LYS A 159 4.20 -11.23 14.43
CA LYS A 159 4.07 -11.78 15.78
C LYS A 159 2.62 -12.10 16.16
N HIS A 160 1.68 -11.21 15.84
CA HIS A 160 0.31 -11.26 16.37
C HIS A 160 -0.74 -11.67 15.34
N TYR A 161 -0.44 -11.57 14.04
CA TYR A 161 -1.41 -11.75 12.96
C TYR A 161 -0.88 -12.75 11.92
N ALA A 162 -0.79 -14.03 12.31
CA ALA A 162 -0.24 -15.09 11.45
C ALA A 162 -0.93 -15.20 10.08
N PHE A 163 -2.25 -14.97 10.04
CA PHE A 163 -2.99 -14.95 8.77
C PHE A 163 -2.51 -13.83 7.85
N LEU A 164 -2.40 -12.60 8.38
CA LEU A 164 -1.94 -11.43 7.63
C LEU A 164 -0.50 -11.60 7.16
N HIS A 165 0.37 -12.17 8.00
CA HIS A 165 1.76 -12.45 7.63
C HIS A 165 1.87 -13.36 6.41
N ALA A 166 0.94 -14.30 6.24
CA ALA A 166 0.91 -15.22 5.10
C ALA A 166 0.28 -14.62 3.82
N ARG A 167 -0.02 -13.32 3.78
CA ARG A 167 -0.64 -12.63 2.64
C ARG A 167 0.31 -11.69 1.95
N TYR A 168 0.01 -11.37 0.70
CA TYR A 168 0.73 -10.38 -0.10
C TYR A 168 0.33 -8.97 0.33
N LEU A 169 0.76 -8.55 1.53
CA LEU A 169 0.56 -7.19 2.03
C LEU A 169 1.64 -6.26 1.51
N THR A 170 1.26 -5.11 0.96
CA THR A 170 2.20 -4.03 0.63
C THR A 170 2.09 -2.93 1.69
N ILE A 171 3.20 -2.63 2.36
CA ILE A 171 3.29 -1.53 3.33
C ILE A 171 4.01 -0.35 2.66
N LEU A 172 3.33 0.79 2.52
CA LEU A 172 3.85 1.98 1.84
C LEU A 172 4.02 3.13 2.84
N GLU A 173 5.24 3.68 2.93
CA GLU A 173 5.53 4.90 3.71
C GLU A 173 5.33 6.15 2.84
N ILE A 174 4.31 6.96 3.18
CA ILE A 174 3.93 8.13 2.38
C ILE A 174 4.85 9.33 2.65
N GLY A 175 5.50 9.37 3.82
CA GLY A 175 6.40 10.46 4.21
C GLY A 175 5.64 11.71 4.65
N GLY A 176 4.60 11.53 5.47
CA GLY A 176 3.73 12.58 6.00
C GLY A 176 2.23 12.26 5.85
N SER A 177 1.37 13.15 6.34
CA SER A 177 -0.09 12.97 6.42
C SER A 177 -0.85 13.12 5.08
N HIS A 178 -0.23 12.72 3.97
CA HIS A 178 -0.73 12.94 2.61
C HIS A 178 -1.37 11.70 1.95
N ALA A 179 -1.90 10.76 2.74
CA ALA A 179 -2.51 9.54 2.23
C ALA A 179 -3.70 9.80 1.29
N GLN A 180 -4.43 10.90 1.50
CA GLN A 180 -5.50 11.33 0.60
C GLN A 180 -5.05 11.57 -0.84
N LYS A 181 -3.75 11.81 -1.11
CA LYS A 181 -3.25 11.93 -2.48
C LYS A 181 -3.29 10.60 -3.25
N LEU A 182 -3.30 9.47 -2.53
CA LEU A 182 -3.44 8.13 -3.10
C LEU A 182 -4.91 7.67 -3.17
N ARG A 183 -5.85 8.47 -2.66
CA ARG A 183 -7.28 8.13 -2.62
C ARG A 183 -7.80 7.67 -3.97
N ASP A 184 -7.65 8.48 -5.00
CA ASP A 184 -8.19 8.18 -6.33
C ASP A 184 -7.60 6.89 -6.91
N LEU A 185 -6.30 6.64 -6.69
CA LEU A 185 -5.66 5.39 -7.09
C LEU A 185 -6.24 4.19 -6.34
N ILE A 186 -6.33 4.27 -5.02
CA ILE A 186 -6.79 3.16 -4.17
C ILE A 186 -8.27 2.84 -4.45
N GLU A 187 -9.09 3.88 -4.60
CA GLU A 187 -10.52 3.75 -4.96
C GLU A 187 -10.70 3.18 -6.37
N HIS A 188 -9.93 3.66 -7.35
CA HIS A 188 -10.03 3.17 -8.74
C HIS A 188 -9.49 1.75 -8.91
N LEU A 189 -8.43 1.38 -8.20
CA LEU A 189 -7.97 -0.01 -8.12
C LEU A 189 -8.96 -0.90 -7.36
N GLY A 190 -9.75 -0.32 -6.45
CA GLY A 190 -10.57 -1.03 -5.47
C GLY A 190 -9.73 -1.96 -4.60
N LEU A 191 -8.61 -1.45 -4.08
CA LEU A 191 -7.71 -2.20 -3.23
C LEU A 191 -8.12 -2.07 -1.76
N LEU A 192 -8.28 -3.21 -1.07
CA LEU A 192 -8.50 -3.22 0.37
C LEU A 192 -7.32 -2.55 1.08
N THR A 193 -7.59 -1.48 1.82
CA THR A 193 -6.52 -0.61 2.33
C THR A 193 -6.74 -0.20 3.78
N LEU A 194 -5.69 -0.33 4.59
CA LEU A 194 -5.60 0.26 5.92
C LEU A 194 -4.68 1.46 5.89
N VAL A 195 -5.15 2.62 6.35
CA VAL A 195 -4.34 3.84 6.48
C VAL A 195 -4.02 4.06 7.95
N ILE A 196 -2.75 4.06 8.31
CA ILE A 196 -2.25 4.35 9.65
C ILE A 196 -1.61 5.73 9.61
N THR A 197 -2.17 6.68 10.34
CA THR A 197 -1.76 8.10 10.29
C THR A 197 -1.87 8.75 11.66
N ASP A 198 -1.09 9.80 11.88
CA ASP A 198 -1.09 10.58 13.11
C ASP A 198 -2.32 11.49 13.21
N LEU A 199 -2.76 11.77 14.44
CA LEU A 199 -3.90 12.63 14.72
C LEU A 199 -3.62 14.09 14.36
N ASP A 200 -2.34 14.52 14.44
CA ASP A 200 -1.84 15.85 14.13
C ASP A 200 -2.70 16.99 14.74
N ALA A 201 -3.00 16.94 16.04
CA ALA A 201 -3.71 18.03 16.70
C ALA A 201 -3.02 19.40 16.54
N GLY A 202 -3.81 20.38 16.11
CA GLY A 202 -3.41 21.73 15.77
C GLY A 202 -4.22 22.77 16.53
N GLY A 203 -3.52 23.84 16.96
CA GLY A 203 -4.14 25.05 17.46
C GLY A 203 -4.84 25.85 16.36
N THR A 204 -5.48 26.97 16.72
CA THR A 204 -6.17 27.85 15.76
C THR A 204 -5.24 28.48 14.72
N ASP A 205 -3.94 28.56 15.03
CA ASP A 205 -2.87 29.05 14.16
C ASP A 205 -2.21 27.93 13.32
N GLY A 206 -2.70 26.69 13.44
CA GLY A 206 -2.12 25.51 12.80
C GLY A 206 -0.86 24.97 13.48
N SER A 207 -0.44 25.54 14.63
CA SER A 207 0.70 25.02 15.37
C SER A 207 0.38 23.67 15.99
N ALA A 208 1.35 22.73 15.96
CA ALA A 208 1.20 21.46 16.64
C ALA A 208 1.00 21.67 18.15
N ILE A 209 -0.06 21.10 18.69
CA ILE A 209 -0.44 21.16 20.11
C ILE A 209 -0.79 19.76 20.62
N GLN A 210 -0.53 19.50 21.90
CA GLN A 210 -0.94 18.23 22.51
C GLN A 210 -2.48 18.10 22.47
N PRO A 211 -3.02 16.93 22.08
CA PRO A 211 -4.46 16.72 22.02
C PRO A 211 -5.13 16.89 23.39
N ALA A 212 -6.28 17.57 23.43
CA ALA A 212 -7.10 17.75 24.62
C ALA A 212 -8.60 17.73 24.26
N ILE A 213 -9.40 17.07 25.09
CA ILE A 213 -10.87 16.98 24.91
C ILE A 213 -11.51 18.32 25.28
N GLY A 214 -12.42 18.80 24.44
CA GLY A 214 -13.17 20.03 24.63
C GLY A 214 -12.34 21.31 24.44
N ALA A 215 -11.14 21.20 23.86
CA ALA A 215 -10.22 22.31 23.68
C ALA A 215 -10.42 23.08 22.36
N GLY A 216 -11.40 22.69 21.53
CA GLY A 216 -11.66 23.34 20.23
C GLY A 216 -10.51 23.19 19.23
N GLN A 217 -9.70 22.13 19.38
CA GLN A 217 -8.56 21.84 18.52
C GLN A 217 -9.02 21.24 17.19
N MET A 218 -8.27 21.52 16.13
CA MET A 218 -8.49 20.91 14.82
C MET A 218 -7.35 19.98 14.47
N THR A 219 -7.60 18.92 13.70
CA THR A 219 -6.49 18.16 13.12
C THR A 219 -5.79 19.00 12.05
N ASN A 220 -4.49 18.80 11.83
CA ASN A 220 -3.76 19.30 10.67
C ASN A 220 -3.64 18.24 9.57
N ASN A 221 -4.08 17.01 9.83
CA ASN A 221 -3.98 15.88 8.92
C ASN A 221 -5.06 15.95 7.82
N PRO A 222 -4.70 16.19 6.54
CA PRO A 222 -5.68 16.24 5.45
C PRO A 222 -6.35 14.89 5.16
N THR A 223 -5.72 13.76 5.49
CA THR A 223 -6.35 12.43 5.36
C THR A 223 -7.60 12.33 6.22
N LEU A 224 -7.52 12.82 7.46
CA LEU A 224 -8.63 12.80 8.42
C LEU A 224 -9.76 13.76 8.02
N LYS A 225 -9.41 14.92 7.46
CA LYS A 225 -10.35 15.96 7.01
C LYS A 225 -11.05 15.63 5.69
N ASP A 226 -10.28 15.22 4.69
CA ASP A 226 -10.71 15.23 3.29
C ASP A 226 -11.04 13.83 2.75
N TRP A 227 -10.68 12.77 3.50
CA TRP A 227 -10.91 11.39 3.08
C TRP A 227 -11.73 10.58 4.08
N LEU A 228 -11.12 10.18 5.20
CA LEU A 228 -11.76 9.38 6.25
C LEU A 228 -11.17 9.78 7.60
N PRO A 229 -12.00 10.03 8.62
CA PRO A 229 -13.47 9.91 8.63
C PRO A 229 -14.19 11.13 8.03
N GLY A 230 -13.48 12.11 7.47
CA GLY A 230 -14.08 13.34 6.95
C GLY A 230 -14.42 14.36 8.04
N LYS A 231 -13.64 14.36 9.14
CA LYS A 231 -13.87 15.17 10.35
C LYS A 231 -12.67 16.08 10.59
N SER A 232 -12.95 17.29 11.05
CA SER A 232 -11.92 18.34 11.20
C SER A 232 -11.54 18.65 12.64
N THR A 233 -12.44 18.41 13.60
CA THR A 233 -12.15 18.69 15.01
C THR A 233 -11.60 17.45 15.72
N ILE A 234 -10.72 17.66 16.71
CA ILE A 234 -10.15 16.57 17.50
C ILE A 234 -11.24 15.85 18.30
N ASP A 235 -12.21 16.59 18.85
CA ASP A 235 -13.31 15.99 19.61
C ASP A 235 -14.17 15.05 18.75
N GLU A 236 -14.51 15.44 17.51
CA GLU A 236 -15.25 14.57 16.59
C GLU A 236 -14.45 13.33 16.17
N LEU A 237 -13.12 13.47 16.02
CA LEU A 237 -12.22 12.37 15.68
C LEU A 237 -12.08 11.38 16.84
N LEU A 238 -11.93 11.86 18.07
CA LEU A 238 -11.86 11.03 19.28
C LEU A 238 -13.20 10.36 19.60
N ALA A 239 -14.32 10.98 19.22
CA ALA A 239 -15.66 10.40 19.35
C ALA A 239 -16.08 9.50 18.16
N ALA A 240 -15.25 9.37 17.13
CA ALA A 240 -15.62 8.63 15.92
C ALA A 240 -15.81 7.13 16.18
N SER A 241 -16.92 6.61 15.66
CA SER A 241 -17.24 5.18 15.76
C SER A 241 -16.32 4.34 14.85
N ALA A 242 -16.30 3.02 15.05
CA ALA A 242 -15.59 2.12 14.14
C ALA A 242 -16.14 2.19 12.70
N ALA A 243 -17.43 2.49 12.53
CA ALA A 243 -18.06 2.64 11.22
C ALA A 243 -17.65 3.95 10.53
N ASP A 244 -17.49 5.04 11.28
CA ASP A 244 -17.05 6.33 10.73
C ASP A 244 -15.65 6.24 10.10
N LYS A 245 -14.83 5.29 10.58
CA LYS A 245 -13.45 5.09 10.14
C LYS A 245 -13.34 4.18 8.92
N VAL A 246 -14.46 3.64 8.43
CA VAL A 246 -14.49 2.69 7.32
C VAL A 246 -15.34 3.26 6.18
N LYS A 247 -14.78 3.27 4.97
CA LYS A 247 -15.53 3.44 3.74
C LYS A 247 -15.60 2.11 3.03
N THR A 248 -16.81 1.61 2.84
CA THR A 248 -17.07 0.44 2.00
C THR A 248 -17.83 0.89 0.77
N ASP A 249 -17.37 0.50 -0.42
CA ASP A 249 -18.11 0.70 -1.67
C ASP A 249 -18.69 -0.64 -2.16
N ILE A 250 -19.53 -0.62 -3.20
CA ILE A 250 -20.38 -1.72 -3.67
C ILE A 250 -19.59 -2.94 -4.21
N ASP A 251 -18.26 -2.86 -4.35
CA ASP A 251 -17.42 -3.91 -4.96
C ASP A 251 -16.17 -4.26 -4.14
N LEU A 252 -16.28 -5.09 -3.08
CA LEU A 252 -15.15 -5.76 -2.37
C LEU A 252 -13.94 -4.85 -2.03
N PHE A 253 -14.22 -3.55 -1.94
CA PHE A 253 -13.29 -2.47 -1.71
C PHE A 253 -13.69 -1.82 -0.41
N ALA A 254 -12.75 -1.80 0.52
CA ALA A 254 -12.92 -1.08 1.74
C ALA A 254 -11.62 -0.37 2.10
N VAL A 255 -11.77 0.84 2.63
CA VAL A 255 -10.68 1.61 3.21
C VAL A 255 -11.01 1.87 4.66
N ARG A 256 -10.06 1.59 5.54
CA ARG A 256 -10.14 1.99 6.94
C ARG A 256 -9.01 2.93 7.28
N VAL A 257 -9.31 3.95 8.09
CA VAL A 257 -8.29 4.79 8.73
C VAL A 257 -8.11 4.39 10.20
N ALA A 258 -6.87 4.41 10.65
CA ALA A 258 -6.45 4.15 12.01
C ALA A 258 -5.56 5.30 12.47
N TYR A 259 -5.99 6.00 13.51
CA TYR A 259 -5.30 7.11 14.14
C TYR A 259 -5.45 7.02 15.66
N GLN A 260 -4.65 7.77 16.40
CA GLN A 260 -4.56 7.68 17.86
C GLN A 260 -5.92 7.93 18.53
N MET A 261 -6.25 7.05 19.48
CA MET A 261 -7.47 7.10 20.29
C MET A 261 -7.11 7.23 21.77
N PRO A 262 -8.04 7.67 22.63
CA PRO A 262 -7.78 7.77 24.06
C PRO A 262 -7.37 6.43 24.67
N ILE A 263 -6.28 6.43 25.44
CA ILE A 263 -5.75 5.23 26.11
C ILE A 263 -6.07 5.34 27.60
N SER A 264 -6.83 4.38 28.13
CA SER A 264 -7.11 4.31 29.57
C SER A 264 -5.83 4.01 30.36
N ARG A 265 -5.60 4.79 31.41
CA ARG A 265 -4.47 4.63 32.34
C ARG A 265 -5.00 4.36 33.76
N PRO A 266 -4.15 3.83 34.67
CA PRO A 266 -4.51 3.69 36.07
C PRO A 266 -5.03 5.01 36.68
N ASN A 267 -5.79 4.91 37.77
CA ASN A 267 -6.38 6.06 38.48
C ASN A 267 -7.43 6.87 37.67
N ASN A 268 -8.12 6.23 36.72
CA ASN A 268 -9.06 6.89 35.80
C ASN A 268 -8.44 8.03 34.98
N GLU A 269 -7.12 7.99 34.79
CA GLU A 269 -6.45 8.90 33.88
C GLU A 269 -6.59 8.42 32.43
N THR A 270 -6.49 9.35 31.49
CA THR A 270 -6.58 9.07 30.06
C THR A 270 -5.39 9.72 29.37
N ALA A 271 -4.65 8.92 28.61
CA ALA A 271 -3.62 9.42 27.70
C ALA A 271 -4.26 9.77 26.35
N LEU A 272 -3.86 10.91 25.78
CA LEU A 272 -4.24 11.36 24.45
C LEU A 272 -2.97 11.49 23.61
N PRO A 273 -2.54 10.41 22.94
CA PRO A 273 -1.33 10.43 22.15
C PRO A 273 -1.48 11.33 20.92
N TYR A 274 -0.39 12.01 20.57
CA TYR A 274 -0.28 12.88 19.40
C TYR A 274 0.23 12.11 18.16
N THR A 275 1.13 11.15 18.36
CA THR A 275 1.88 10.43 17.31
C THR A 275 1.88 8.92 17.55
N PHE A 276 2.44 8.16 16.61
CA PHE A 276 2.69 6.74 16.81
C PHE A 276 3.61 6.46 18.01
N GLU A 277 4.68 7.25 18.21
CA GLU A 277 5.69 6.95 19.23
C GLU A 277 5.17 7.05 20.66
N ASP A 278 4.45 8.11 21.00
CA ASP A 278 3.86 8.27 22.32
C ASP A 278 2.69 7.31 22.55
N ALA A 279 1.91 6.98 21.51
CA ALA A 279 0.92 5.91 21.59
C ALA A 279 1.59 4.58 21.96
N LEU A 280 2.70 4.24 21.29
CA LEU A 280 3.48 3.04 21.58
C LEU A 280 4.03 3.05 23.01
N ILE A 281 4.51 4.21 23.49
CA ILE A 281 5.03 4.35 24.86
C ILE A 281 3.92 4.15 25.89
N PHE A 282 2.74 4.75 25.72
CA PHE A 282 1.63 4.60 26.66
C PHE A 282 1.08 3.17 26.74
N GLU A 283 1.04 2.45 25.62
CA GLU A 283 0.59 1.06 25.52
C GLU A 283 1.61 0.06 26.10
N ASN A 284 2.86 0.49 26.19
CA ASN A 284 3.99 -0.31 26.68
C ASN A 284 4.63 0.32 27.93
N PHE A 285 3.83 1.03 28.74
CA PHE A 285 4.31 1.88 29.82
C PHE A 285 5.31 1.19 30.77
N GLU A 286 5.02 -0.05 31.19
CA GLU A 286 5.89 -0.81 32.09
C GLU A 286 7.22 -1.21 31.42
N THR A 287 7.20 -1.56 30.13
CA THR A 287 8.40 -1.83 29.36
C THR A 287 9.28 -0.58 29.28
N PHE A 288 8.68 0.59 29.03
CA PHE A 288 9.40 1.86 28.94
C PHE A 288 9.98 2.36 30.28
N LYS A 289 9.53 1.84 31.43
CA LYS A 289 10.19 2.12 32.72
C LYS A 289 11.60 1.54 32.81
N THR A 290 11.83 0.39 32.19
CA THR A 290 13.05 -0.42 32.39
C THR A 290 13.90 -0.57 31.13
N ILE A 291 13.35 -0.25 29.95
CA ILE A 291 14.04 -0.35 28.68
C ILE A 291 15.36 0.42 28.70
N LYS A 292 16.44 -0.24 28.26
CA LYS A 292 17.75 0.40 28.09
C LYS A 292 17.77 1.10 26.74
N GLY A 293 18.39 2.27 26.70
CA GLY A 293 18.45 3.11 25.52
C GLY A 293 18.74 4.56 25.86
N THR A 294 19.30 5.26 24.88
CA THR A 294 19.61 6.69 24.90
C THR A 294 18.62 7.47 24.03
N GLY A 295 18.82 8.78 23.86
CA GLY A 295 17.98 9.58 22.97
C GLY A 295 16.50 9.60 23.39
N LEU A 296 15.60 9.35 22.43
CA LEU A 296 14.16 9.35 22.67
C LEU A 296 13.71 8.25 23.65
N ILE A 297 14.32 7.06 23.59
CA ILE A 297 14.03 5.99 24.56
C ILE A 297 14.40 6.43 25.99
N GLY A 298 15.55 7.10 26.14
CA GLY A 298 15.98 7.65 27.43
C GLY A 298 15.04 8.74 27.96
N LYS A 299 14.59 9.65 27.08
CA LYS A 299 13.61 10.70 27.43
C LYS A 299 12.26 10.11 27.80
N ALA A 300 11.77 9.12 27.04
CA ALA A 300 10.54 8.41 27.33
C ALA A 300 10.60 7.71 28.70
N ARG A 301 11.71 6.99 28.97
CA ARG A 301 11.94 6.36 30.28
C ARG A 301 11.94 7.38 31.42
N ALA A 302 12.54 8.55 31.22
CA ALA A 302 12.53 9.61 32.24
C ALA A 302 11.13 10.17 32.49
N ALA A 303 10.35 10.41 31.42
CA ALA A 303 8.98 10.90 31.52
C ALA A 303 8.07 9.88 32.25
N VAL A 304 8.14 8.61 31.86
CA VAL A 304 7.34 7.52 32.46
C VAL A 304 7.69 7.29 33.94
N ASN A 305 8.95 7.51 34.35
CA ASN A 305 9.39 7.37 35.75
C ASN A 305 9.33 8.68 36.56
N SER A 306 8.79 9.77 36.00
CA SER A 306 8.80 11.09 36.65
C SER A 306 7.85 11.21 37.85
N GLY A 307 6.89 10.29 38.00
CA GLY A 307 5.82 10.39 39.00
C GLY A 307 4.76 11.45 38.70
N LYS A 308 4.81 12.07 37.52
CA LYS A 308 3.82 13.05 37.03
C LYS A 308 2.51 12.38 36.61
N THR A 309 1.46 13.18 36.44
CA THR A 309 0.17 12.73 35.90
C THR A 309 0.29 12.32 34.42
N THR A 310 -0.62 11.50 33.91
CA THR A 310 -0.64 11.08 32.50
C THR A 310 -0.63 12.26 31.53
N VAL A 311 -1.34 13.35 31.85
CA VAL A 311 -1.39 14.56 31.01
C VAL A 311 0.00 15.21 30.91
N GLU A 312 0.67 15.37 32.04
CA GLU A 312 2.02 15.95 32.11
C GLU A 312 3.07 15.06 31.44
N ILE A 313 2.96 13.73 31.58
CA ILE A 313 3.81 12.78 30.86
C ILE A 313 3.61 12.94 29.34
N GLY A 314 2.36 13.07 28.90
CA GLY A 314 2.05 13.32 27.49
C GLY A 314 2.67 14.63 26.99
N ALA A 315 2.68 15.69 27.81
CA ALA A 315 3.32 16.95 27.46
C ALA A 315 4.84 16.83 27.34
N ASP A 316 5.48 16.10 28.26
CA ASP A 316 6.91 15.81 28.21
C ASP A 316 7.28 15.02 26.94
N LEU A 317 6.47 13.99 26.60
CA LEU A 317 6.66 13.17 25.41
C LEU A 317 6.46 13.99 24.13
N PHE A 318 5.40 14.80 24.06
CA PHE A 318 5.13 15.69 22.93
C PHE A 318 6.32 16.62 22.63
N ASN A 319 6.85 17.27 23.67
CA ASN A 319 8.02 18.15 23.54
C ASN A 319 9.29 17.39 23.14
N ALA A 320 9.48 16.17 23.67
CA ALA A 320 10.63 15.33 23.34
C ALA A 320 10.59 14.84 21.89
N LEU A 321 9.42 14.42 21.40
CA LEU A 321 9.21 13.82 20.08
C LEU A 321 9.21 14.87 18.96
N ARG A 322 8.72 16.09 19.22
CA ARG A 322 8.72 17.20 18.25
C ARG A 322 10.11 17.57 17.74
N SER A 323 11.14 17.36 18.57
CA SER A 323 12.56 17.62 18.23
C SER A 323 13.35 16.33 17.96
N GLY A 324 12.68 15.17 17.99
CA GLY A 324 13.31 13.87 17.99
C GLY A 324 13.34 13.20 16.61
N GLU A 325 14.33 12.34 16.41
CA GLU A 325 14.44 11.51 15.21
C GLU A 325 13.56 10.24 15.35
N LYS A 326 12.31 10.31 14.90
CA LYS A 326 11.34 9.20 14.92
C LYS A 326 11.88 7.88 14.35
N ALA A 327 12.55 7.94 13.20
CA ALA A 327 13.17 6.77 12.57
C ALA A 327 14.26 6.14 13.45
N LYS A 328 15.06 6.96 14.14
CA LYS A 328 16.07 6.48 15.08
C LYS A 328 15.45 5.84 16.32
N PHE A 329 14.34 6.38 16.81
CA PHE A 329 13.59 5.74 17.90
C PHE A 329 13.14 4.33 17.53
N ALA A 330 12.58 4.13 16.33
CA ALA A 330 12.21 2.80 15.87
C ALA A 330 13.41 1.86 15.72
N LEU A 331 14.52 2.33 15.14
CA LEU A 331 15.78 1.56 15.05
C LEU A 331 16.31 1.14 16.42
N ASP A 332 16.37 2.08 17.36
CA ASP A 332 16.84 1.81 18.72
C ASP A 332 15.92 0.81 19.44
N LEU A 333 14.61 0.83 19.18
CA LEU A 333 13.68 -0.17 19.69
C LEU A 333 13.95 -1.56 19.10
N LEU A 334 14.15 -1.67 17.79
CA LEU A 334 14.51 -2.94 17.14
C LEU A 334 15.81 -3.54 17.70
N PHE A 335 16.78 -2.69 18.06
CA PHE A 335 18.06 -3.13 18.61
C PHE A 335 17.97 -3.55 20.09
N ASN A 336 17.25 -2.77 20.90
CA ASN A 336 17.23 -2.96 22.36
C ASN A 336 16.13 -3.93 22.83
N GLN A 337 15.12 -4.18 22.00
CA GLN A 337 13.99 -5.05 22.33
C GLN A 337 13.61 -5.88 21.12
N SER A 338 13.24 -7.14 21.35
CA SER A 338 12.56 -7.91 20.31
C SER A 338 11.19 -7.28 20.08
N PRO A 339 10.87 -6.77 18.88
CA PRO A 339 9.65 -5.99 18.66
C PRO A 339 8.37 -6.77 18.97
N GLY A 340 8.42 -8.10 18.88
CA GLY A 340 7.31 -8.98 19.26
C GLY A 340 7.06 -9.11 20.77
N MET A 341 7.78 -8.35 21.62
CA MET A 341 7.46 -8.17 23.04
C MET A 341 6.70 -6.88 23.32
N LEU A 342 6.61 -5.96 22.35
CA LEU A 342 5.83 -4.73 22.50
C LEU A 342 4.37 -5.01 22.12
N ASN A 343 3.46 -4.51 22.94
CA ASN A 343 2.05 -4.42 22.62
C ASN A 343 1.87 -3.47 21.43
N VAL A 344 1.06 -3.91 20.47
CA VAL A 344 0.64 -3.09 19.34
C VAL A 344 -0.29 -1.98 19.86
N PRO A 345 -0.11 -0.71 19.46
CA PRO A 345 -1.07 0.33 19.83
C PRO A 345 -2.49 -0.03 19.43
N ASN A 346 -3.46 0.18 20.32
CA ASN A 346 -4.80 -0.40 20.14
C ASN A 346 -5.47 0.04 18.81
N TYR A 347 -5.28 1.29 18.40
CA TYR A 347 -5.84 1.78 17.12
C TYR A 347 -5.26 1.05 15.89
N ILE A 348 -3.98 0.67 15.92
CA ILE A 348 -3.34 -0.14 14.89
C ILE A 348 -3.83 -1.58 14.99
N ALA A 349 -3.93 -2.13 16.20
CA ALA A 349 -4.42 -3.49 16.42
C ALA A 349 -5.85 -3.67 15.89
N GLU A 350 -6.75 -2.73 16.17
CA GLU A 350 -8.11 -2.70 15.61
C GLU A 350 -8.10 -2.61 14.09
N GLY A 351 -7.21 -1.80 13.51
CA GLY A 351 -7.04 -1.67 12.07
C GLY A 351 -6.56 -2.96 11.41
N LEU A 352 -5.57 -3.63 11.99
CA LEU A 352 -5.04 -4.91 11.51
C LEU A 352 -6.08 -6.03 11.66
N ALA A 353 -6.78 -6.11 12.80
CA ALA A 353 -7.86 -7.07 13.01
C ALA A 353 -8.99 -6.91 11.99
N TRP A 354 -9.37 -5.66 11.70
CA TRP A 354 -10.33 -5.35 10.63
C TRP A 354 -9.82 -5.84 9.27
N LEU A 355 -8.56 -5.53 8.92
CA LEU A 355 -7.96 -5.94 7.65
C LEU A 355 -7.96 -7.47 7.49
N GLU A 356 -7.68 -8.20 8.58
CA GLU A 356 -7.72 -9.66 8.60
C GLU A 356 -9.13 -10.21 8.35
N VAL A 357 -10.16 -9.61 8.94
CA VAL A 357 -11.56 -10.02 8.74
C VAL A 357 -11.97 -9.82 7.28
N GLU A 358 -11.70 -8.65 6.71
CA GLU A 358 -12.03 -8.33 5.31
C GLU A 358 -11.32 -9.29 4.33
N LEU A 359 -10.03 -9.58 4.57
CA LEU A 359 -9.28 -10.53 3.74
C LEU A 359 -9.79 -11.98 3.87
N LYS A 360 -10.30 -12.38 5.04
CA LYS A 360 -10.92 -13.71 5.24
C LYS A 360 -12.25 -13.83 4.52
N GLN A 361 -13.09 -12.79 4.58
CA GLN A 361 -14.35 -12.73 3.84
C GLN A 361 -14.10 -12.86 2.34
N LYS A 362 -13.11 -12.11 1.82
CA LYS A 362 -12.58 -12.23 0.46
C LYS A 362 -11.92 -13.59 0.15
N GLN A 363 -11.81 -14.55 1.07
CA GLN A 363 -11.28 -15.89 0.76
C GLN A 363 -12.38 -16.96 0.79
N ILE A 364 -13.31 -16.88 1.72
CA ILE A 364 -14.41 -17.84 1.89
C ILE A 364 -15.32 -17.85 0.65
N GLU A 365 -15.45 -16.71 -0.03
CA GLU A 365 -16.17 -16.59 -1.30
C GLU A 365 -15.41 -17.17 -2.51
N VAL A 366 -14.12 -17.49 -2.37
CA VAL A 366 -13.27 -18.00 -3.47
C VAL A 366 -13.35 -19.52 -3.60
N ILE A 367 -13.53 -20.27 -2.52
CA ILE A 367 -13.63 -21.75 -2.53
C ILE A 367 -14.39 -22.23 -1.28
N PRO A 368 -15.46 -23.04 -1.39
CA PRO A 368 -15.91 -23.83 -0.25
C PRO A 368 -14.83 -24.90 0.02
N VAL A 369 -14.19 -24.85 1.19
CA VAL A 369 -13.08 -25.73 1.62
C VAL A 369 -13.34 -27.23 1.35
N ALA A 370 -14.60 -27.66 1.28
CA ALA A 370 -15.00 -29.03 0.98
C ALA A 370 -14.66 -29.49 -0.46
N VAL A 371 -14.52 -28.59 -1.44
CA VAL A 371 -14.28 -28.96 -2.85
C VAL A 371 -12.79 -29.19 -3.14
N ALA A 372 -11.89 -28.54 -2.41
CA ALA A 372 -10.44 -28.73 -2.56
C ALA A 372 -9.97 -30.13 -2.12
N ALA A 373 -10.62 -30.71 -1.11
CA ALA A 373 -10.30 -32.06 -0.64
C ALA A 373 -10.69 -33.17 -1.65
N ALA A 374 -11.66 -32.90 -2.54
CA ALA A 374 -12.06 -33.85 -3.58
C ALA A 374 -11.15 -33.80 -4.84
N ALA A 375 -10.41 -32.71 -5.03
CA ALA A 375 -9.49 -32.55 -6.16
C ALA A 375 -8.13 -33.24 -5.96
N ILE A 376 -7.78 -33.57 -4.72
CA ILE A 376 -6.55 -34.32 -4.39
C ILE A 376 -6.94 -35.77 -4.12
N GLY A 377 -7.31 -36.48 -5.19
CA GLY A 377 -7.52 -37.92 -5.16
C GLY A 377 -6.21 -38.64 -4.86
N VAL A 378 -5.91 -38.87 -3.58
CA VAL A 378 -4.98 -39.91 -3.15
C VAL A 378 -5.81 -41.14 -2.83
N THR A 379 -5.95 -42.02 -3.82
CA THR A 379 -6.36 -43.40 -3.58
C THR A 379 -5.18 -44.17 -2.98
N ALA A 380 -5.45 -44.84 -1.86
CA ALA A 380 -4.56 -45.79 -1.21
C ALA A 380 -4.24 -47.00 -2.09
#